data_AF-A0A7W7LCM9-F1
#
_entry.id   AF-A0A7W7LCM9-F1
#
_cell.length_a   1.000
_cell.length_b   1.000
_cell.length_c   1.000
_cell.angle_alpha   90.00
_cell.angle_beta   90.00
_cell.angle_gamma   90.00
#
_symmetry.space_group_name_H-M   'P 1'
#
loop_
_entity.id
_entity.type
_entity.pdbx_description
1 polymer ?
#
loop_
_entity_poly.entity_id
_entity_poly.type
_entity_poly.pdbx_seq_one_letter_code
_entity_poly.pdbx_strand_id
1 'polypeptide(L)'
;MTPQQPFGTVVSSIGVNLRRYPSTDSVILGTLNKDAQVGLKSKVHAQDIDGNSIWYLLRDQAAWVAARHVDNTGQVPLSKDADGAG
;
A
#
# COMPACT_ATOMS: atom_id res chain seq x y z
N MET A 1 12.09 12.21 -20.54
CA MET A 1 11.95 12.45 -19.09
C MET A 1 11.50 11.13 -18.48
N THR A 2 12.24 10.58 -17.53
CA THR A 2 11.86 9.35 -16.85
C THR A 2 10.63 9.65 -15.98
N PRO A 3 9.55 8.83 -16.02
CA PRO A 3 8.41 9.07 -15.12
C PRO A 3 8.89 9.03 -13.67
N GLN A 4 8.51 10.03 -12.88
CA GLN A 4 8.83 10.05 -11.46
C GLN A 4 8.19 8.84 -10.78
N GLN A 5 8.96 8.12 -9.97
CA GLN A 5 8.46 6.95 -9.28
C GLN A 5 7.44 7.36 -8.20
N PRO A 6 6.33 6.62 -8.03
CA PRO A 6 5.26 7.02 -7.13
C PRO A 6 5.67 6.90 -5.66
N PHE A 7 5.19 7.83 -4.84
CA PHE A 7 5.31 7.80 -3.38
C PHE A 7 3.92 7.78 -2.76
N GLY A 8 3.84 7.35 -1.49
CA GLY A 8 2.64 7.42 -0.67
C GLY A 8 2.92 8.22 0.59
N THR A 9 1.97 9.06 1.00
CA THR A 9 2.00 9.80 2.27
C THR A 9 0.85 9.31 3.15
N VAL A 10 1.15 8.93 4.39
CA VAL A 10 0.13 8.46 5.33
C VAL A 10 -0.73 9.63 5.81
N VAL A 11 -2.02 9.61 5.50
CA VAL A 11 -2.97 10.67 5.88
C VAL A 11 -3.75 10.35 7.15
N SER A 12 -3.77 9.08 7.57
CA SER A 12 -4.42 8.63 8.79
C SER A 12 -3.78 9.25 10.05
N SER A 13 -4.59 9.82 10.93
CA SER A 13 -4.15 10.46 12.17
C SER A 13 -3.47 9.50 13.15
N ILE A 14 -3.88 8.24 13.16
CA ILE A 14 -3.31 7.19 14.03
C ILE A 14 -2.24 6.35 13.32
N GLY A 15 -1.84 6.74 12.11
CA GLY A 15 -0.96 5.95 11.27
C GLY A 15 -1.67 4.78 10.56
N VAL A 16 -0.87 3.86 10.02
CA VAL A 16 -1.34 2.68 9.29
C VAL A 16 -0.39 1.50 9.45
N ASN A 17 -0.92 0.30 9.56
CA ASN A 17 -0.11 -0.91 9.70
C ASN A 17 0.46 -1.38 8.37
N LEU A 18 1.71 -1.83 8.41
CA LEU A 18 2.37 -2.60 7.35
C LEU A 18 2.05 -4.07 7.53
N ARG A 19 1.62 -4.73 6.47
CA ARG A 19 1.16 -6.12 6.52
C ARG A 19 1.90 -7.02 5.56
N ARG A 20 2.08 -8.29 5.93
CA ARG A 20 2.76 -9.27 5.07
C ARG A 20 1.99 -9.56 3.78
N TYR A 21 0.66 -9.54 3.85
CA TYR A 21 -0.27 -9.71 2.74
C TYR A 21 -1.31 -8.58 2.76
N PRO A 22 -1.96 -8.25 1.63
CA PRO A 22 -2.94 -7.15 1.53
C PRO A 22 -4.30 -7.53 2.14
N SER A 23 -4.29 -7.85 3.44
CA SER A 23 -5.45 -8.24 4.24
C SER A 23 -5.22 -7.83 5.69
N THR A 24 -6.27 -7.40 6.38
CA THR A 24 -6.29 -7.05 7.79
C THR A 24 -6.07 -8.22 8.74
N ASP A 25 -6.18 -9.45 8.26
CA ASP A 25 -5.92 -10.66 9.04
C ASP A 25 -4.44 -11.10 8.93
N SER A 26 -3.69 -10.47 8.03
CA SER A 26 -2.27 -10.74 7.84
C SER A 26 -1.42 -10.17 8.99
N VAL A 27 -0.30 -10.85 9.25
CA VAL A 27 0.73 -10.44 10.21
C VAL A 27 1.14 -8.98 9.99
N ILE A 28 1.14 -8.22 11.07
CA ILE A 28 1.66 -6.85 11.11
C ILE A 28 3.19 -6.93 11.16
N LEU A 29 3.83 -6.32 10.17
CA LEU A 29 5.29 -6.22 10.06
C LEU A 29 5.85 -4.93 10.67
N GLY A 30 4.98 -3.95 10.91
CA GLY A 30 5.31 -2.66 11.49
C GLY A 30 4.18 -1.66 11.30
N THR A 31 4.44 -0.39 11.60
CA THR A 31 3.46 0.70 11.47
C THR A 31 4.15 1.93 10.88
N LEU A 32 3.43 2.65 10.03
CA LEU A 32 3.81 3.97 9.54
C LEU A 32 2.99 5.02 10.29
N ASN A 33 3.66 6.04 10.82
CA ASN A 33 3.00 7.16 11.47
C ASN A 33 2.35 8.10 10.45
N LYS A 34 1.49 9.00 10.92
CA LYS A 34 0.97 10.11 10.11
C LYS A 34 2.12 10.87 9.44
N ASP A 35 1.89 11.30 8.20
CA ASP A 35 2.81 12.05 7.34
C ASP A 35 4.10 11.30 6.95
N ALA A 36 4.24 10.02 7.32
CA ALA A 36 5.31 9.18 6.81
C ALA A 36 5.20 9.03 5.29
N GLN A 37 6.33 9.20 4.61
CA GLN A 37 6.44 9.04 3.16
C GLN A 37 7.13 7.73 2.81
N VAL A 38 6.56 6.97 1.89
CA VAL A 38 7.09 5.67 1.45
C VAL A 38 7.11 5.54 -0.07
N GLY A 39 8.12 4.87 -0.60
CA GLY A 39 8.16 4.52 -2.02
C GLY A 39 7.13 3.45 -2.34
N LEU A 40 6.31 3.67 -3.37
CA LEU A 40 5.35 2.68 -3.84
C LEU A 40 5.95 1.91 -5.02
N LYS A 41 5.76 0.59 -5.03
CA LYS A 41 6.21 -0.31 -6.10
C LYS A 41 5.08 -0.64 -7.06
N SER A 42 3.98 -1.14 -6.53
CA SER A 42 2.80 -1.53 -7.29
C SER A 42 1.56 -1.53 -6.41
N LYS A 43 0.39 -1.73 -7.02
CA LYS A 43 -0.89 -1.87 -6.34
C LYS A 43 -1.60 -3.16 -6.72
N VAL A 44 -2.52 -3.60 -5.87
CA VAL A 44 -3.46 -4.72 -6.14
C VAL A 44 -4.86 -4.37 -5.62
N HIS A 45 -5.87 -5.05 -6.13
CA HIS A 45 -7.17 -5.16 -5.49
C HIS A 45 -7.15 -6.33 -4.51
N ALA A 46 -7.52 -6.09 -3.26
CA ALA A 46 -7.58 -7.12 -2.22
C ALA A 46 -8.69 -6.76 -1.21
N GLN A 47 -8.50 -7.06 0.07
CA GLN A 47 -9.53 -6.83 1.08
C GLN A 47 -9.99 -5.37 1.09
N ASP A 48 -11.31 -5.17 1.04
CA ASP A 48 -11.92 -3.85 1.13
C ASP A 48 -11.79 -3.29 2.55
N ILE A 49 -11.36 -2.03 2.65
CA ILE A 49 -11.38 -1.26 3.88
C ILE A 49 -12.13 0.03 3.60
N ASP A 50 -13.30 0.18 4.21
CA ASP A 50 -14.16 1.36 4.10
C ASP A 50 -14.47 1.76 2.64
N GLY A 51 -14.70 0.79 1.74
CA GLY A 51 -15.00 1.01 0.32
C GLY A 51 -13.78 1.22 -0.57
N ASN A 52 -12.57 0.97 -0.06
CA ASN A 52 -11.33 1.00 -0.84
C ASN A 52 -10.61 -0.36 -0.76
N SER A 53 -10.58 -1.07 -1.88
CA SER A 53 -9.92 -2.37 -2.04
C SER A 53 -8.46 -2.27 -2.51
N ILE A 54 -7.92 -1.07 -2.68
CA ILE A 54 -6.55 -0.90 -3.18
C ILE A 54 -5.54 -1.06 -2.04
N TRP A 55 -4.52 -1.86 -2.30
CA TRP A 55 -3.35 -2.02 -1.43
C TRP A 55 -2.08 -1.72 -2.21
N TYR A 56 -1.14 -1.03 -1.58
CA TYR A 56 0.16 -0.73 -2.15
C TYR A 56 1.25 -1.64 -1.58
N LEU A 57 2.07 -2.19 -2.48
CA LEU A 57 3.34 -2.82 -2.12
C LEU A 57 4.41 -1.75 -2.01
N LEU A 58 5.16 -1.75 -0.90
CA LEU A 58 6.27 -0.82 -0.73
C LEU A 58 7.46 -1.20 -1.62
N ARG A 59 8.23 -0.19 -2.04
CA ARG A 59 9.43 -0.36 -2.86
C ARG A 59 10.57 -0.98 -2.09
N ASP A 60 10.78 -0.51 -0.87
CA ASP A 60 11.98 -0.81 -0.08
C ASP A 60 11.76 -1.98 0.89
N GLN A 61 10.52 -2.46 1.02
CA GLN A 61 10.14 -3.57 1.89
C GLN A 61 9.03 -4.41 1.26
N ALA A 62 9.10 -5.73 1.41
CA ALA A 62 8.03 -6.66 1.02
C ALA A 62 6.85 -6.59 2.02
N ALA A 63 6.20 -5.43 2.07
CA ALA A 63 5.05 -5.17 2.92
C ALA A 63 3.98 -4.37 2.18
N TRP A 64 2.74 -4.61 2.59
CA TRP A 64 1.54 -4.00 2.04
C TRP A 64 0.99 -2.95 2.98
N VAL A 65 0.46 -1.87 2.41
CA VAL A 65 -0.25 -0.82 3.13
C VAL A 65 -1.59 -0.54 2.42
N ALA A 66 -2.64 -0.35 3.19
CA ALA A 66 -3.97 -0.06 2.64
C ALA A 66 -3.99 1.36 2.05
N ALA A 67 -4.37 1.48 0.78
CA ALA A 67 -4.41 2.77 0.08
C ALA A 67 -5.44 3.73 0.67
N ARG A 68 -6.45 3.20 1.37
CA ARG A 68 -7.45 4.01 2.06
C ARG A 68 -6.82 5.04 3.03
N HIS A 69 -5.63 4.75 3.56
CA HIS A 69 -4.93 5.61 4.52
C HIS A 69 -3.72 6.34 3.92
N VAL A 70 -3.49 6.23 2.61
CA VAL A 70 -2.26 6.69 1.94
C VAL A 70 -2.61 7.44 0.67
N ASP A 71 -2.25 8.72 0.63
CA ASP A 71 -2.33 9.52 -0.59
C ASP A 71 -1.10 9.23 -1.46
N ASN A 72 -1.31 8.83 -2.71
CA ASN A 72 -0.22 8.50 -3.62
C ASN A 72 0.06 9.62 -4.63
N THR A 73 1.32 9.74 -5.05
CA THR A 73 1.74 10.58 -6.17
C THR A 73 1.84 9.75 -7.44
N GLY A 74 1.45 10.35 -8.56
CA GLY A 74 1.60 9.74 -9.89
C GLY A 74 0.84 8.42 -10.05
N GLN A 75 1.21 7.68 -11.09
CA GLN A 75 0.60 6.39 -11.39
C GLN A 75 1.34 5.27 -10.66
N VAL A 76 0.64 4.55 -9.78
CA VAL A 76 1.12 3.29 -9.22
C VAL A 76 0.72 2.16 -10.17
N PRO A 77 1.68 1.38 -10.71
CA PRO A 77 1.35 0.28 -11.63
C PRO A 77 0.54 -0.79 -10.90
N LEU A 78 -0.54 -1.26 -11.52
CA LEU A 78 -1.23 -2.46 -11.08
C LEU A 78 -0.27 -3.64 -11.27
N SER A 79 -0.02 -4.41 -10.21
CA SER A 79 0.65 -5.70 -10.38
C SER A 79 -0.20 -6.50 -11.38
N LYS A 80 0.40 -7.04 -12.45
CA LYS A 80 -0.26 -8.12 -13.22
C LYS A 80 -0.81 -9.09 -12.20
N ASP A 81 -2.12 -9.30 -12.26
CA ASP A 81 -2.94 -9.92 -11.22
C ASP A 81 -2.12 -10.97 -10.51
N ALA A 82 -1.93 -10.80 -9.20
CA ALA A 82 -1.38 -11.85 -8.37
C ALA A 82 -2.43 -12.97 -8.39
N ASP A 83 -2.36 -13.78 -9.43
CA ASP A 83 -2.97 -15.08 -9.55
C ASP A 83 -2.73 -15.85 -8.26
N GLY A 84 -3.83 -16.35 -7.67
CA GLY A 84 -3.76 -17.32 -6.59
C GLY A 84 -3.65 -16.74 -5.18
N ALA A 85 -4.74 -16.19 -4.66
CA ALA A 85 -5.20 -16.68 -3.36
C ALA A 85 -6.15 -17.84 -3.66
N GLY A 86 -5.60 -19.06 -3.65
CA GLY A 86 -6.37 -20.30 -3.71
C GLY A 86 -7.17 -20.56 -2.44
#